data_AF-A0AAP0X3W2-F1
#
_entry.id   AF-A0AAP0X3W2-F1
#
_cell.length_a   1.000
_cell.length_b   1.000
_cell.length_c   1.000
_cell.angle_alpha   90.00
_cell.angle_beta   90.00
_cell.angle_gamma   90.00
#
_symmetry.space_group_name_H-M   'P 1'
#
loop_
_entity.id
_entity.type
_entity.pdbx_description
1 polymer ?
#
loop_
_entity_poly.entity_id
_entity_poly.type
_entity_poly.pdbx_seq_one_letter_code
_entity_poly.pdbx_strand_id
1 'polypeptide(L)'
;MMKLVDIISTSSHYLLLVHLLHLLKWTLNVAPPQKTKKRKADLMIDVLERQIEVINCGIASVSDAIKEGNINSNKGIATAEKGRLHCYSEDEVFSEIMNIGLPEHLQLDAFLLLIKSQLKVKAFFGVPSDRLLELLMKMMYGSRDA
;
A
#
# COMPACT_ATOMS: atom_id res chain seq x y z
N MET A 1 59.91 -79.16 -21.88
CA MET A 1 60.34 -79.06 -20.47
C MET A 1 60.45 -77.58 -20.12
N MET A 2 59.51 -77.04 -19.34
CA MET A 2 59.56 -75.65 -18.86
C MET A 2 60.68 -75.50 -17.83
N LYS A 3 61.50 -74.45 -17.95
CA LYS A 3 62.67 -74.23 -17.09
C LYS A 3 62.21 -73.68 -15.75
N LEU A 4 62.79 -74.19 -14.65
CA LEU A 4 62.49 -73.84 -13.26
C LEU A 4 62.47 -72.32 -12.98
N VAL A 5 63.21 -71.55 -13.78
CA VAL A 5 63.32 -70.07 -13.72
C VAL A 5 62.01 -69.37 -14.10
N ASP A 6 61.25 -69.90 -15.07
CA ASP A 6 60.00 -69.30 -15.53
C ASP A 6 58.88 -69.44 -14.47
N ILE A 7 58.93 -70.51 -13.68
CA ILE A 7 57.99 -70.80 -12.58
C ILE A 7 58.23 -69.86 -11.39
N ILE A 8 59.50 -69.56 -11.08
CA ILE A 8 59.85 -68.62 -10.00
C ILE A 8 59.50 -67.18 -10.40
N SER A 9 59.76 -66.79 -11.65
CA SER A 9 59.41 -65.47 -12.18
C SER A 9 57.90 -65.23 -12.15
N THR A 10 57.11 -66.18 -12.67
CA THR A 10 55.64 -66.07 -12.63
C THR A 10 55.12 -66.00 -11.19
N SER A 11 55.65 -66.82 -10.27
CA SER A 11 55.24 -66.80 -8.87
C SER A 11 55.51 -65.45 -8.18
N SER A 12 56.63 -64.81 -8.49
CA SER A 12 56.97 -63.47 -7.98
C SER A 12 56.05 -62.38 -8.52
N HIS A 13 55.71 -62.44 -9.81
CA HIS A 13 54.75 -61.51 -10.42
C HIS A 13 53.34 -61.66 -9.84
N TYR A 14 52.88 -62.89 -9.53
CA TYR A 14 51.59 -63.11 -8.86
C TYR A 14 51.56 -62.53 -7.45
N LEU A 15 52.65 -62.67 -6.67
CA LEU A 15 52.77 -62.09 -5.33
C LEU A 15 52.68 -60.56 -5.35
N LEU A 16 53.36 -59.90 -6.30
CA LEU A 16 53.27 -58.46 -6.51
C LEU A 16 51.86 -58.00 -6.88
N LEU A 17 51.17 -58.74 -7.75
CA LEU A 17 49.81 -58.42 -8.18
C LEU A 17 48.81 -58.53 -7.01
N VAL A 18 48.94 -59.56 -6.17
CA VAL A 18 48.10 -59.75 -4.98
C VAL A 18 48.34 -58.64 -3.97
N HIS A 19 49.59 -58.23 -3.76
CA HIS A 19 49.92 -57.10 -2.87
C HIS A 19 49.34 -55.76 -3.37
N LEU A 20 49.42 -55.50 -4.68
CA LEU A 20 48.83 -54.33 -5.32
C LEU A 20 47.30 -54.31 -5.21
N LEU A 21 46.64 -55.46 -5.40
CA LEU A 21 45.20 -55.60 -5.21
C LEU A 21 44.79 -55.38 -3.75
N HIS A 22 45.59 -55.85 -2.79
CA HIS A 22 45.35 -55.61 -1.37
C HIS A 22 45.49 -54.12 -0.99
N LEU A 23 46.49 -53.44 -1.54
CA LEU A 23 46.70 -51.99 -1.38
C LEU A 23 45.56 -51.18 -2.02
N LEU A 24 45.13 -51.54 -3.22
CA LEU A 24 43.99 -50.90 -3.90
C LEU A 24 42.68 -51.10 -3.12
N LYS A 25 42.49 -52.28 -2.54
CA LYS A 25 41.32 -52.59 -1.72
C LYS A 25 41.36 -51.85 -0.37
N TRP A 26 42.53 -51.62 0.20
CA TRP A 26 42.70 -50.82 1.41
C TRP A 26 42.39 -49.34 1.15
N THR A 27 42.89 -48.75 0.05
CA THR A 27 42.63 -47.34 -0.29
C THR A 27 41.18 -47.08 -0.69
N LEU A 28 40.51 -48.03 -1.37
CA LEU A 28 39.08 -47.94 -1.69
C LEU A 28 38.15 -48.17 -0.49
N ASN A 29 38.63 -48.82 0.58
CA ASN A 29 37.84 -49.11 1.78
C ASN A 29 38.00 -48.06 2.89
N VAL A 30 38.88 -47.07 2.73
CA VAL A 30 39.03 -45.92 3.63
C VAL A 30 38.38 -44.69 3.01
N ALA A 31 37.05 -44.70 2.92
CA ALA A 31 36.17 -43.54 3.17
C ALA A 31 34.72 -43.79 2.73
N PRO A 32 33.79 -43.78 3.68
CA PRO A 32 32.52 -43.10 3.46
C PRO A 32 32.46 -41.79 4.28
N PRO A 33 32.01 -40.68 3.66
CA PRO A 33 31.79 -39.41 4.36
C PRO A 33 30.70 -39.56 5.42
N GLN A 34 30.91 -38.94 6.58
CA GLN A 34 29.97 -38.86 7.70
C GLN A 34 28.55 -38.50 7.23
N LYS A 35 27.61 -39.43 7.36
CA LYS A 35 26.16 -39.18 7.20
C LYS A 35 25.62 -38.44 8.43
N THR A 36 25.74 -37.11 8.44
CA THR A 36 25.03 -36.24 9.41
C THR A 36 24.33 -35.04 8.73
N LYS A 37 24.00 -35.16 7.43
CA LYS A 37 23.42 -34.04 6.65
C LYS A 37 21.89 -33.94 6.64
N LYS A 38 21.13 -34.97 7.02
CA LYS A 38 19.65 -34.92 6.94
C LYS A 38 19.01 -34.04 8.02
N ARG A 39 19.49 -34.10 9.25
CA ARG A 39 18.87 -33.39 10.39
C ARG A 39 18.99 -31.86 10.33
N LYS A 40 19.99 -31.33 9.61
CA LYS A 40 20.18 -29.88 9.42
C LYS A 40 19.25 -29.30 8.34
N ALA A 41 18.85 -30.09 7.35
CA ALA A 41 17.96 -29.64 6.28
C ALA A 41 16.53 -29.47 6.80
N ASP A 42 16.02 -30.43 7.56
CA ASP A 42 14.67 -30.35 8.15
C ASP A 42 14.56 -29.19 9.16
N LEU A 43 15.61 -28.95 9.95
CA LEU A 43 15.72 -27.78 10.84
C LEU A 43 15.77 -26.45 10.06
N MET A 44 16.43 -26.40 8.91
CA MET A 44 16.45 -25.21 8.05
C MET A 44 15.09 -24.95 7.39
N ILE A 45 14.35 -26.00 7.03
CA ILE A 45 13.00 -25.89 6.46
C ILE A 45 12.01 -25.38 7.51
N ASP A 46 12.02 -25.92 8.74
CA ASP A 46 11.17 -25.44 9.84
C ASP A 46 11.45 -23.97 10.21
N VAL A 47 12.72 -23.55 10.17
CA VAL A 47 13.09 -22.14 10.36
C VAL A 47 12.59 -21.27 9.21
N LEU A 48 12.65 -21.75 7.97
CA LEU A 48 12.19 -21.01 6.80
C LEU A 48 10.66 -20.86 6.80
N GLU A 49 9.92 -21.91 7.16
CA GLU A 49 8.45 -21.88 7.29
C GLU A 49 8.02 -20.88 8.37
N ARG A 50 8.66 -20.90 9.55
CA ARG A 50 8.42 -19.86 10.58
C ARG A 50 8.72 -18.45 10.07
N GLN A 51 9.80 -18.26 9.32
CA GLN A 51 10.12 -16.94 8.77
C GLN A 51 9.08 -16.48 7.75
N ILE A 52 8.59 -17.37 6.89
CA ILE A 52 7.52 -17.08 5.93
C ILE A 52 6.23 -16.70 6.67
N GLU A 53 5.89 -17.41 7.75
CA GLU A 53 4.72 -17.09 8.56
C GLU A 53 4.84 -15.72 9.24
N VAL A 54 6.00 -15.40 9.81
CA VAL A 54 6.28 -14.06 10.39
C VAL A 54 6.18 -12.96 9.32
N ILE A 55 6.70 -13.21 8.11
CA ILE A 55 6.62 -12.26 6.99
C ILE A 55 5.16 -12.08 6.56
N ASN A 56 4.39 -13.15 6.42
CA ASN A 56 2.98 -13.10 6.05
C ASN A 56 2.15 -12.34 7.10
N CYS A 57 2.41 -12.56 8.39
CA CYS A 57 1.80 -11.80 9.48
C CYS A 57 2.16 -10.31 9.41
N GLY A 58 3.43 -9.99 9.12
CA GLY A 58 3.89 -8.61 8.91
C GLY A 58 3.19 -7.94 7.72
N ILE A 59 3.06 -8.64 6.60
CA ILE A 59 2.37 -8.15 5.40
C ILE A 59 0.88 -7.92 5.66
N ALA A 60 0.21 -8.85 6.36
CA ALA A 60 -1.19 -8.69 6.75
C ALA A 60 -1.38 -7.45 7.64
N SER A 61 -0.53 -7.29 8.65
CA SER A 61 -0.55 -6.11 9.53
C SER A 61 -0.32 -4.79 8.78
N VAL A 62 0.63 -4.76 7.83
CA VAL A 62 0.86 -3.58 6.99
C VAL A 62 -0.32 -3.32 6.06
N SER A 63 -0.93 -4.36 5.48
CA SER A 63 -2.12 -4.24 4.63
C SER A 63 -3.30 -3.65 5.42
N ASP A 64 -3.52 -4.12 6.64
CA ASP A 64 -4.58 -3.63 7.50
C ASP A 64 -4.32 -2.20 7.98
N ALA A 65 -3.08 -1.86 8.34
CA ALA A 65 -2.68 -0.48 8.64
C ALA A 65 -2.85 0.48 7.44
N ILE A 66 -2.59 0.02 6.21
CA ILE A 66 -2.82 0.80 4.99
C ILE A 66 -4.32 1.00 4.74
N LYS A 67 -5.13 -0.05 4.90
CA LYS A 67 -6.60 0.05 4.77
C LYS A 67 -7.17 1.01 5.81
N GLU A 68 -6.75 0.89 7.06
CA GLU A 68 -7.18 1.77 8.15
C GLU A 68 -6.72 3.22 7.91
N GLY A 69 -5.47 3.41 7.48
CA GLY A 69 -4.94 4.70 7.06
C GLY A 69 -5.75 5.34 5.92
N ASN A 70 -6.21 4.55 4.95
CA ASN A 70 -7.04 5.05 3.85
C ASN A 70 -8.47 5.42 4.31
N ILE A 71 -9.08 4.62 5.19
CA ILE A 71 -10.39 4.93 5.79
C ILE A 71 -10.31 6.22 6.62
N ASN A 72 -9.25 6.38 7.41
CA ASN A 72 -9.04 7.56 8.25
C ASN A 72 -8.67 8.79 7.42
N SER A 73 -7.89 8.63 6.35
CA SER A 73 -7.62 9.68 5.36
C SER A 73 -8.91 10.16 4.70
N ASN A 74 -9.77 9.24 4.23
CA ASN A 74 -11.05 9.59 3.62
C ASN A 74 -12.02 10.26 4.60
N LYS A 75 -12.03 9.87 5.88
CA LYS A 75 -12.77 10.58 6.94
C LYS A 75 -12.18 11.97 7.21
N GLY A 76 -10.86 12.11 7.19
CA GLY A 76 -10.17 13.40 7.32
C GLY A 76 -10.51 14.34 6.18
N ILE A 77 -10.51 13.84 4.94
CA ILE A 77 -10.90 14.58 3.74
C ILE A 77 -12.38 14.99 3.82
N ALA A 78 -13.30 14.07 4.16
CA ALA A 78 -14.72 14.39 4.31
C ALA A 78 -14.99 15.43 5.42
N THR A 79 -14.15 15.48 6.45
CA THR A 79 -14.25 16.48 7.52
C THR A 79 -13.61 17.81 7.11
N ALA A 80 -12.50 17.77 6.36
CA ALA A 80 -11.85 18.95 5.79
C ALA A 80 -12.69 19.61 4.70
N GLU A 81 -13.42 18.83 3.91
CA GLU A 81 -14.36 19.32 2.88
C GLU A 81 -15.59 19.98 3.51
N LYS A 82 -16.12 19.44 4.63
CA LYS A 82 -17.15 20.13 5.42
C LYS A 82 -16.67 21.45 6.03
N GLY A 83 -15.36 21.64 6.15
CA GLY A 83 -14.73 22.87 6.65
C GLY A 83 -14.32 23.87 5.57
N ARG A 84 -14.25 23.47 4.29
CA ARG A 84 -14.00 24.43 3.20
C ARG A 84 -15.21 25.32 3.07
N LEU A 85 -15.06 26.60 3.43
CA LEU A 85 -15.99 27.63 2.99
C LEU A 85 -16.07 27.52 1.47
N HIS A 86 -17.26 27.20 0.97
CA HIS A 86 -17.53 27.33 -0.44
C HIS A 86 -17.37 28.82 -0.79
N CYS A 87 -16.42 29.14 -1.66
CA CYS A 87 -16.20 30.50 -2.13
C CYS A 87 -17.00 30.65 -3.43
N TYR A 88 -18.13 31.32 -3.35
CA TYR A 88 -18.96 31.66 -4.50
C TYR A 88 -18.26 32.74 -5.33
N SER A 89 -18.24 32.58 -6.66
CA SER A 89 -17.72 33.61 -7.55
C SER A 89 -18.74 34.75 -7.70
N GLU A 90 -18.29 35.93 -8.14
CA GLU A 90 -19.19 37.05 -8.43
C GLU A 90 -20.19 36.71 -9.53
N ASP A 91 -19.76 35.97 -10.57
CA ASP A 91 -20.63 35.51 -11.65
C ASP A 91 -21.71 34.54 -11.16
N GLU A 92 -21.37 33.66 -10.21
CA GLU A 92 -22.30 32.72 -9.60
C GLU A 92 -23.34 33.45 -8.74
N VAL A 93 -22.89 34.42 -7.95
CA VAL A 93 -23.77 35.30 -7.17
C VAL A 93 -24.74 36.03 -8.10
N PHE A 94 -24.23 36.63 -9.18
CA PHE A 94 -25.07 37.39 -10.12
C PHE A 94 -26.07 36.50 -10.85
N SER A 95 -25.65 35.32 -11.31
CA SER A 95 -26.52 34.35 -11.99
C SER A 95 -27.66 33.91 -11.08
N GLU A 96 -27.38 33.67 -9.80
CA GLU A 96 -28.41 33.27 -8.84
C GLU A 96 -29.42 34.40 -8.56
N ILE A 97 -28.99 35.66 -8.53
CA ILE A 97 -29.89 36.82 -8.43
C ILE A 97 -30.85 36.89 -9.63
N MET A 98 -30.40 36.52 -10.83
CA MET A 98 -31.27 36.44 -11.99
C MET A 98 -32.25 35.26 -11.90
N ASN A 99 -31.78 34.11 -11.41
CA ASN A 99 -32.58 32.88 -11.28
C ASN A 99 -33.75 33.06 -10.30
N ILE A 100 -33.58 33.83 -9.22
CA ILE A 100 -34.65 34.10 -8.24
C ILE A 100 -35.73 35.06 -8.77
N GLY A 101 -35.54 35.64 -9.97
CA GLY A 101 -36.53 36.52 -10.60
C GLY A 101 -36.60 37.92 -9.98
N LEU A 102 -35.49 38.45 -9.46
CA LEU A 102 -35.45 39.80 -8.90
C LEU A 102 -35.68 40.86 -10.01
N PRO A 103 -36.49 41.91 -9.80
CA PRO A 103 -36.71 42.96 -10.78
C PRO A 103 -35.39 43.61 -11.24
N GLU A 104 -35.27 43.88 -12.54
CA GLU A 104 -34.03 44.35 -13.20
C GLU A 104 -33.39 45.56 -12.49
N HIS A 105 -34.21 46.52 -12.07
CA HIS A 105 -33.74 47.72 -11.38
C HIS A 105 -33.15 47.46 -9.97
N LEU A 106 -33.34 46.28 -9.39
CA LEU A 106 -32.81 45.89 -8.08
C LEU A 106 -31.63 44.92 -8.16
N GLN A 107 -31.35 44.35 -9.34
CA GLN A 107 -30.33 43.31 -9.51
C GLN A 107 -28.93 43.80 -9.17
N LEU A 108 -28.56 45.00 -9.64
CA LEU A 108 -27.25 45.58 -9.34
C LEU A 108 -27.11 45.98 -7.87
N ASP A 109 -28.18 46.50 -7.26
CA ASP A 109 -28.17 46.86 -5.84
C ASP A 109 -28.03 45.63 -4.94
N ALA A 110 -28.76 44.56 -5.26
CA ALA A 110 -28.63 43.27 -4.59
C ALA A 110 -27.24 42.66 -4.77
N PHE A 111 -26.69 42.70 -5.98
CA PHE A 111 -25.35 42.22 -6.27
C PHE A 111 -24.30 42.97 -5.42
N LEU A 112 -24.34 44.30 -5.44
CA LEU A 112 -23.46 45.15 -4.64
C LEU A 112 -23.62 44.90 -3.14
N LEU A 113 -24.83 44.62 -2.65
CA LEU A 113 -25.08 44.28 -1.25
C LEU A 113 -24.39 42.98 -0.83
N LEU A 114 -24.47 41.96 -1.69
CA LEU A 114 -23.95 40.62 -1.43
C LEU A 114 -22.41 40.60 -1.52
N ILE A 115 -21.81 41.09 -2.61
CA ILE A 115 -20.34 41.03 -2.79
C ILE A 115 -19.56 41.80 -1.71
N LYS A 116 -20.17 42.83 -1.10
CA LYS A 116 -19.57 43.60 0.00
C LYS A 116 -19.45 42.80 1.31
N SER A 117 -20.10 41.65 1.43
CA SER A 117 -20.06 40.84 2.65
C SER A 117 -20.17 39.35 2.36
N GLN A 118 -19.06 38.64 2.58
CA GLN A 118 -19.01 37.18 2.46
C GLN A 118 -20.03 36.47 3.38
N LEU A 119 -20.37 37.07 4.53
CA LEU A 119 -21.39 36.56 5.43
C LEU A 119 -22.79 36.63 4.81
N LYS A 120 -23.10 37.70 4.07
CA LYS A 120 -24.37 37.84 3.36
C LYS A 120 -24.47 36.88 2.19
N VAL A 121 -23.39 36.69 1.43
CA VAL A 121 -23.31 35.65 0.39
C VAL A 121 -23.58 34.27 0.98
N LYS A 122 -22.91 33.93 2.09
CA LYS A 122 -23.12 32.64 2.76
C LYS A 122 -24.55 32.46 3.28
N ALA A 123 -25.16 33.52 3.82
CA ALA A 123 -26.54 33.49 4.28
C ALA A 123 -27.53 33.38 3.10
N PHE A 124 -27.24 34.03 1.98
CA PHE A 124 -28.01 33.95 0.75
C PHE A 124 -27.99 32.51 0.22
N PHE A 125 -26.83 31.93 -0.10
CA PHE A 125 -26.76 30.54 -0.60
C PHE A 125 -27.10 29.46 0.43
N GLY A 126 -27.25 29.81 1.71
CA GLY A 126 -27.67 28.90 2.77
C GLY A 126 -29.19 28.69 2.85
N VAL A 127 -29.97 29.43 2.07
CA VAL A 127 -31.44 29.42 2.11
C VAL A 127 -32.00 28.83 0.81
N PRO A 128 -33.06 27.99 0.88
CA PRO A 128 -33.73 27.47 -0.30
C PRO A 128 -34.22 28.55 -1.28
N SER A 129 -34.18 28.27 -2.58
CA SER A 129 -34.43 29.24 -3.67
C SER A 129 -35.82 29.90 -3.61
N ASP A 130 -36.83 29.19 -3.11
CA ASP A 130 -38.20 29.69 -2.90
C ASP A 130 -38.29 30.80 -1.84
N ARG A 131 -37.31 30.91 -0.96
CA ARG A 131 -37.24 31.90 0.13
C ARG A 131 -36.20 33.00 -0.10
N LEU A 132 -35.36 32.87 -1.13
CA LEU A 132 -34.26 33.80 -1.39
C LEU A 132 -34.74 35.22 -1.68
N LEU A 133 -35.83 35.36 -2.44
CA LEU A 133 -36.38 36.68 -2.77
C LEU A 133 -36.87 37.41 -1.50
N GLU A 134 -37.60 36.73 -0.62
CA GLU A 134 -38.06 37.28 0.66
C GLU A 134 -36.87 37.71 1.54
N LEU A 135 -35.85 36.85 1.64
CA LEU A 135 -34.63 37.13 2.39
C LEU A 135 -33.88 38.34 1.84
N LEU A 136 -33.70 38.41 0.52
CA LEU A 136 -32.94 39.46 -0.15
C LEU A 136 -33.64 40.82 0.01
N MET A 137 -34.96 40.85 -0.15
CA MET A 137 -35.76 42.05 0.11
C MET A 137 -35.65 42.48 1.58
N LYS A 138 -35.68 41.53 2.53
CA LYS A 138 -35.45 41.83 3.95
C LYS A 138 -34.04 42.35 4.23
N MET A 139 -33.02 41.86 3.55
CA MET A 139 -31.65 42.37 3.70
C MET A 139 -31.48 43.77 3.10
N MET A 140 -32.16 44.07 2.00
CA MET A 140 -32.10 45.38 1.33
C MET A 140 -32.91 46.47 2.06
N TYR A 141 -34.09 46.12 2.59
CA TYR A 141 -35.04 47.11 3.13
C TYR A 141 -35.32 46.95 4.64
N GLY A 142 -35.03 45.80 5.23
CA GLY A 142 -35.35 45.50 6.64
C GLY A 142 -34.41 46.12 7.68
N SER A 143 -33.46 46.97 7.27
CA SER A 143 -32.54 47.68 8.17
C SER A 143 -32.91 49.16 8.36
N ARG A 144 -34.09 49.60 7.92
CA ARG A 144 -34.47 51.03 7.92
C ARG A 144 -35.22 51.51 9.18
N ASP A 145 -35.47 50.62 10.15
CA ASP A 145 -36.21 50.93 11.39
C ASP A 145 -35.41 50.53 12.67
N ALA A 146 -34.21 51.08 12.85
CA ALA A 146 -33.48 51.04 14.12
C ALA A 146 -32.79 52.38 14.40
#